data_AF-A0A522EVP8-F1
#
_entry.id   AF-A0A522EVP8-F1
#
_cell.length_a   1.000
_cell.length_b   1.000
_cell.length_c   1.000
_cell.angle_alpha   90.00
_cell.angle_beta   90.00
_cell.angle_gamma   90.00
#
_symmetry.space_group_name_H-M   'P 1'
#
loop_
_entity.id
_entity.type
_entity.pdbx_description
1 polymer ?
#
loop_
_entity_poly.entity_id
_entity_poly.type
_entity_poly.pdbx_seq_one_letter_code
_entity_poly.pdbx_strand_id
1 'polypeptide(L)'
;MNVLKVDFENDNAIGLFASSLHHTGFAVLENHPIDIGLIDDIYAEWMSFFHGEEKHKYLFNVDTQDGFFPASISEKAKGAEIKDLKEFFQYYPWGQFPDSLSNKTQKLYVQLTQLSTTLLGWLQEELPESIAAKLSMPLSSMIEGSDQTMLRILHYPPLSGDEPAGAVRAAAHEDINLITLLVGATSSGLQVK
;
A
#
# COMPACT_ATOMS: atom_id res chain seq x y z
N MET A 1 19.32 0.10 12.79
CA MET A 1 19.61 0.66 11.46
C MET A 1 18.54 1.68 11.15
N ASN A 2 18.85 2.78 10.46
CA ASN A 2 17.86 3.82 10.18
C ASN A 2 17.39 3.69 8.73
N VAL A 3 16.08 3.61 8.52
CA VAL A 3 15.47 3.72 7.19
C VAL A 3 15.82 5.10 6.62
N LEU A 4 16.37 5.15 5.40
CA LEU A 4 16.77 6.41 4.79
C LEU A 4 15.56 7.15 4.24
N LYS A 5 15.60 8.48 4.36
CA LYS A 5 14.77 9.40 3.60
C LYS A 5 15.52 9.76 2.32
N VAL A 6 14.92 9.47 1.19
CA VAL A 6 15.48 9.65 -0.15
C VAL A 6 14.65 10.71 -0.86
N ASP A 7 15.29 11.82 -1.18
CA ASP A 7 14.72 12.82 -2.07
C ASP A 7 14.74 12.28 -3.50
N PHE A 8 13.58 12.14 -4.14
CA PHE A 8 13.43 11.57 -5.48
C PHE A 8 14.18 12.37 -6.57
N GLU A 9 14.39 13.67 -6.36
CA GLU A 9 15.09 14.55 -7.30
C GLU A 9 16.60 14.59 -7.08
N ASN A 10 17.13 13.87 -6.07
CA ASN A 10 18.56 13.85 -5.78
C ASN A 10 19.36 13.06 -6.83
N ASP A 11 20.52 13.60 -7.25
CA ASP A 11 21.42 12.92 -8.20
C ASP A 11 21.85 11.50 -7.76
N ASN A 12 21.85 11.22 -6.45
CA ASN A 12 22.19 9.93 -5.87
C ASN A 12 20.97 9.18 -5.32
N ALA A 13 19.75 9.53 -5.74
CA ALA A 13 18.52 8.91 -5.26
C ALA A 13 18.51 7.38 -5.47
N ILE A 14 18.99 6.92 -6.63
CA ILE A 14 19.04 5.49 -7.01
C ILE A 14 19.85 4.68 -5.98
N GLY A 15 21.11 5.07 -5.77
CA GLY A 15 21.99 4.37 -4.83
C GLY A 15 21.53 4.45 -3.37
N LEU A 16 20.97 5.60 -2.95
CA LEU A 16 20.42 5.76 -1.60
C LEU A 16 19.18 4.86 -1.39
N PHE A 17 18.29 4.81 -2.38
CA PHE A 17 17.09 3.99 -2.35
C PHE A 17 17.44 2.49 -2.26
N ALA A 18 18.29 2.00 -3.15
CA ALA A 18 18.71 0.60 -3.16
C ALA A 18 19.46 0.22 -1.86
N SER A 19 20.35 1.09 -1.38
CA SER A 19 21.06 0.88 -0.12
C SER A 19 20.11 0.79 1.08
N SER A 20 19.11 1.67 1.18
CA SER A 20 18.12 1.62 2.27
C SER A 20 17.33 0.31 2.25
N LEU A 21 16.85 -0.10 1.08
CA LEU A 21 16.10 -1.34 0.91
C LEU A 21 16.95 -2.57 1.22
N HIS A 22 18.21 -2.62 0.76
CA HIS A 22 19.12 -3.74 1.06
C HIS A 22 19.38 -3.90 2.57
N HIS A 23 19.56 -2.80 3.30
CA HIS A 23 19.91 -2.86 4.72
C HIS A 23 18.71 -2.99 5.65
N THR A 24 17.53 -2.52 5.25
CA THR A 24 16.37 -2.41 6.15
C THR A 24 15.09 -3.04 5.61
N GLY A 25 15.02 -3.38 4.33
CA GLY A 25 13.79 -3.75 3.65
C GLY A 25 12.87 -2.55 3.33
N PHE A 26 13.23 -1.33 3.73
CA PHE A 26 12.42 -0.12 3.56
C PHE A 26 13.22 1.08 3.02
N ALA A 27 12.51 2.01 2.40
CA ALA A 27 12.99 3.35 2.08
C ALA A 27 11.83 4.34 2.20
N VAL A 28 12.10 5.58 2.62
CA VAL A 28 11.12 6.66 2.63
C VAL A 28 11.44 7.59 1.47
N LEU A 29 10.47 7.85 0.60
CA LEU A 29 10.64 8.73 -0.56
C LEU A 29 10.00 10.10 -0.30
N GLU A 30 10.76 11.16 -0.52
CA GLU A 30 10.33 12.56 -0.45
C GLU A 30 10.41 13.20 -1.86
N ASN A 31 9.67 14.30 -2.09
CA ASN A 31 9.58 14.97 -3.40
C ASN A 31 9.23 14.05 -4.58
N HIS A 32 8.44 13.01 -4.32
CA HIS A 32 7.99 12.06 -5.34
C HIS A 32 7.00 12.70 -6.33
N PRO A 33 6.85 12.16 -7.56
CA PRO A 33 6.04 12.77 -8.61
C PRO A 33 4.52 12.58 -8.46
N ILE A 34 4.05 11.91 -7.40
CA ILE A 34 2.62 11.70 -7.15
C ILE A 34 1.96 13.02 -6.74
N ASP A 35 0.81 13.32 -7.33
CA ASP A 35 0.03 14.53 -7.06
C ASP A 35 -0.54 14.49 -5.63
N ILE A 36 -0.06 15.39 -4.77
CA ILE A 36 -0.51 15.49 -3.36
C ILE A 36 -1.96 15.93 -3.27
N GLY A 37 -2.43 16.84 -4.14
CA GLY A 37 -3.83 17.26 -4.15
C GLY A 37 -4.76 16.11 -4.53
N LEU A 38 -4.33 15.24 -5.45
CA LEU A 38 -5.05 14.02 -5.78
C LEU A 38 -5.14 13.08 -4.58
N ILE A 39 -4.07 12.91 -3.80
CA ILE A 39 -4.06 12.10 -2.58
C ILE A 39 -5.07 12.65 -1.56
N ASP A 40 -5.04 13.96 -1.30
CA ASP A 40 -5.93 14.60 -0.32
C ASP A 40 -7.41 14.44 -0.70
N ASP A 41 -7.75 14.64 -1.98
CA ASP A 41 -9.11 14.43 -2.49
C ASP A 41 -9.57 12.98 -2.32
N ILE A 42 -8.69 12.01 -2.56
CA ILE A 42 -8.98 10.58 -2.39
C ILE A 42 -9.22 10.26 -0.92
N TYR A 43 -8.41 10.80 0.00
CA TYR A 43 -8.64 10.64 1.43
C TYR A 43 -10.04 11.15 1.84
N ALA A 44 -10.46 12.30 1.33
CA ALA A 44 -11.78 12.85 1.62
C ALA A 44 -12.92 11.97 1.07
N GLU A 45 -12.81 11.52 -0.18
CA GLU A 45 -13.81 10.66 -0.83
C GLU A 45 -13.96 9.32 -0.10
N TRP A 46 -12.84 8.64 0.18
CA TRP A 46 -12.87 7.37 0.88
C TRP A 46 -13.32 7.50 2.33
N MET A 47 -12.97 8.58 3.03
CA MET A 47 -13.47 8.86 4.37
C MET A 47 -15.00 9.00 4.38
N SER A 48 -15.57 9.71 3.40
CA SER A 48 -17.03 9.80 3.24
C SER A 48 -17.64 8.43 2.96
N PHE A 49 -17.04 7.62 2.09
CA PHE A 49 -17.51 6.26 1.79
C PHE A 49 -17.51 5.34 3.01
N PHE A 50 -16.42 5.33 3.81
CA PHE A 50 -16.34 4.50 5.01
C PHE A 50 -17.31 4.94 6.12
N HIS A 51 -17.68 6.21 6.19
CA HIS A 51 -18.73 6.70 7.09
C HIS A 51 -20.15 6.40 6.60
N GLY A 52 -20.33 6.13 5.31
CA GLY A 52 -21.63 5.81 4.72
C GLY A 52 -22.02 4.34 4.89
N GLU A 53 -23.33 4.08 4.94
CA GLU A 53 -23.89 2.73 4.92
C GLU A 53 -23.81 2.07 3.54
N GLU A 54 -23.59 2.86 2.48
CA GLU A 54 -23.50 2.37 1.10
C GLU A 54 -22.33 1.41 0.87
N LYS A 55 -21.29 1.45 1.71
CA LYS A 55 -20.16 0.51 1.68
C LYS A 55 -20.60 -0.95 1.75
N HIS A 56 -21.72 -1.24 2.42
CA HIS A 56 -22.27 -2.59 2.53
C HIS A 56 -22.88 -3.12 1.22
N LYS A 57 -23.07 -2.28 0.20
CA LYS A 57 -23.43 -2.73 -1.16
C LYS A 57 -22.25 -3.33 -1.92
N TYR A 58 -21.03 -3.06 -1.46
CA TYR A 58 -19.79 -3.43 -2.14
C TYR A 58 -18.99 -4.47 -1.35
N LEU A 59 -19.68 -5.36 -0.62
CA LEU A 59 -19.01 -6.44 0.12
C LEU A 59 -18.10 -7.24 -0.80
N PHE A 60 -16.94 -7.65 -0.27
CA PHE A 60 -15.94 -8.36 -1.04
C PHE A 60 -16.49 -9.65 -1.67
N ASN A 61 -16.01 -9.95 -2.87
CA ASN A 61 -16.26 -11.22 -3.54
C ASN A 61 -15.34 -12.30 -2.95
N VAL A 62 -15.87 -13.47 -2.57
CA VAL A 62 -15.07 -14.51 -1.91
C VAL A 62 -14.01 -15.09 -2.84
N ASP A 63 -14.31 -15.25 -4.12
CA ASP A 63 -13.39 -15.90 -5.07
C ASP A 63 -12.27 -14.95 -5.54
N THR A 64 -12.62 -13.69 -5.76
CA THR A 64 -11.73 -12.68 -6.37
C THR A 64 -11.18 -11.67 -5.37
N GLN A 65 -11.73 -11.61 -4.16
CA GLN A 65 -11.29 -10.76 -3.05
C GLN A 65 -11.35 -9.24 -3.30
N ASP A 66 -11.90 -8.78 -4.42
CA ASP A 66 -12.16 -7.37 -4.68
C ASP A 66 -13.36 -6.87 -3.86
N GLY A 67 -13.27 -5.65 -3.32
CA GLY A 67 -14.36 -5.00 -2.59
C GLY A 67 -14.10 -4.60 -1.15
N PHE A 68 -15.19 -4.31 -0.45
CA PHE A 68 -15.22 -3.86 0.93
C PHE A 68 -15.20 -5.02 1.93
N PHE A 69 -14.27 -4.95 2.87
CA PHE A 69 -14.09 -5.85 3.99
C PHE A 69 -14.45 -5.12 5.29
N PRO A 70 -15.59 -5.46 5.93
CA PRO A 70 -15.97 -4.86 7.19
C PRO A 70 -15.08 -5.35 8.34
N ALA A 71 -14.96 -4.54 9.40
CA ALA A 71 -14.20 -4.89 10.61
C ALA A 71 -14.72 -6.15 11.33
N SER A 72 -15.94 -6.61 11.03
CA SER A 72 -16.46 -7.89 11.54
C SER A 72 -15.76 -9.11 10.93
N ILE A 73 -15.23 -8.97 9.71
CA ILE A 73 -14.61 -10.03 8.89
C ILE A 73 -13.08 -9.89 8.85
N SER A 74 -12.52 -8.73 9.24
CA SER A 74 -11.07 -8.53 9.35
C SER A 74 -10.43 -9.64 10.19
N GLU A 75 -9.41 -10.28 9.62
CA GLU A 75 -8.80 -11.50 10.15
C GLU A 75 -8.36 -11.33 11.61
N LYS A 76 -8.49 -12.41 12.40
CA LYS A 76 -7.72 -12.56 13.62
C LYS A 76 -6.26 -12.69 13.22
N ALA A 77 -5.39 -11.80 13.67
CA ALA A 77 -3.95 -11.98 13.48
C ALA A 77 -3.51 -13.34 14.05
N LYS A 78 -2.52 -13.98 13.41
CA LYS A 78 -2.04 -15.32 13.80
C LYS A 78 -1.55 -15.30 15.26
N GLY A 79 -2.38 -15.84 16.17
CA GLY A 79 -2.10 -15.88 17.62
C GLY A 79 -2.79 -14.81 18.46
N ALA A 80 -3.61 -13.92 17.88
CA ALA A 80 -4.36 -12.89 18.62
C ALA A 80 -5.80 -13.34 18.94
N GLU A 81 -6.23 -13.15 20.20
CA GLU A 81 -7.62 -13.35 20.60
C GLU A 81 -8.55 -12.21 20.16
N ILE A 82 -7.97 -11.03 19.86
CA ILE A 82 -8.67 -9.77 19.58
C ILE A 82 -8.67 -9.48 18.08
N LYS A 83 -9.82 -9.02 17.55
CA LYS A 83 -9.98 -8.65 16.14
C LYS A 83 -9.22 -7.36 15.80
N ASP A 84 -8.65 -7.28 14.60
CA ASP A 84 -8.06 -6.04 14.11
C ASP A 84 -9.15 -4.96 13.92
N LEU A 85 -8.90 -3.79 14.51
CA LEU A 85 -9.78 -2.62 14.46
C LEU A 85 -9.63 -1.86 13.13
N LYS A 86 -9.86 -2.54 12.02
CA LYS A 86 -9.76 -1.97 10.68
C LYS A 86 -10.83 -2.51 9.74
N GLU A 87 -11.30 -1.64 8.87
CA GLU A 87 -12.06 -2.00 7.68
C GLU A 87 -11.27 -1.54 6.46
N PHE A 88 -11.48 -2.17 5.31
CA PHE A 88 -10.72 -1.80 4.11
C PHE A 88 -11.47 -2.11 2.83
N PHE A 89 -11.02 -1.49 1.75
CA PHE A 89 -11.46 -1.80 0.40
C PHE A 89 -10.26 -2.29 -0.43
N GLN A 90 -10.41 -3.41 -1.11
CA GLN A 90 -9.44 -3.91 -2.07
C GLN A 90 -9.86 -3.51 -3.48
N TYR A 91 -9.14 -2.55 -4.05
CA TYR A 91 -9.35 -2.10 -5.42
C TYR A 91 -8.42 -2.83 -6.38
N TYR A 92 -9.04 -3.37 -7.43
CA TYR A 92 -8.40 -3.89 -8.62
C TYR A 92 -9.01 -3.20 -9.85
N PRO A 93 -8.25 -2.91 -10.92
CA PRO A 93 -8.81 -2.28 -12.12
C PRO A 93 -9.97 -3.06 -12.78
N TRP A 94 -10.01 -4.38 -12.59
CA TRP A 94 -11.07 -5.26 -13.09
C TRP A 94 -12.21 -5.51 -12.10
N GLY A 95 -12.04 -5.10 -10.84
CA GLY A 95 -12.93 -5.45 -9.74
C GLY A 95 -14.06 -4.44 -9.53
N GLN A 96 -14.83 -4.66 -8.47
CA GLN A 96 -15.88 -3.74 -8.06
C GLN A 96 -15.31 -2.39 -7.60
N PHE A 97 -16.04 -1.32 -7.92
CA PHE A 97 -15.69 0.03 -7.50
C PHE A 97 -16.97 0.82 -7.21
N PRO A 98 -17.04 1.60 -6.12
CA PRO A 98 -18.23 2.36 -5.79
C PRO A 98 -18.58 3.44 -6.82
N ASP A 99 -19.83 3.45 -7.30
CA ASP A 99 -20.32 4.45 -8.26
C ASP A 99 -20.32 5.89 -7.70
N SER A 100 -20.33 6.03 -6.37
CA SER A 100 -20.28 7.34 -5.69
C SER A 100 -18.87 7.96 -5.68
N LEU A 101 -17.83 7.17 -5.93
CA LEU A 101 -16.45 7.63 -5.94
C LEU A 101 -16.05 8.13 -7.34
N SER A 102 -15.17 9.14 -7.38
CA SER A 102 -14.69 9.68 -8.63
C SER A 102 -13.59 8.81 -9.26
N ASN A 103 -13.16 9.17 -10.48
CA ASN A 103 -12.05 8.46 -11.15
C ASN A 103 -10.66 8.74 -10.55
N LYS A 104 -10.58 9.44 -9.40
CA LYS A 104 -9.31 9.82 -8.77
C LYS A 104 -8.53 8.60 -8.27
N THR A 105 -9.19 7.60 -7.69
CA THR A 105 -8.54 6.35 -7.24
C THR A 105 -7.83 5.64 -8.41
N GLN A 106 -8.47 5.60 -9.58
CA GLN A 106 -7.91 5.03 -10.81
C GLN A 106 -6.69 5.83 -11.27
N LYS A 107 -6.74 7.17 -11.22
CA LYS A 107 -5.60 8.03 -11.56
C LYS A 107 -4.42 7.79 -10.62
N LEU A 108 -4.67 7.72 -9.31
CA LEU A 108 -3.63 7.43 -8.32
C LEU A 108 -3.03 6.05 -8.54
N TYR A 109 -3.85 5.03 -8.81
CA TYR A 109 -3.37 3.69 -9.14
C TYR A 109 -2.39 3.71 -10.32
N VAL A 110 -2.70 4.45 -11.39
CA VAL A 110 -1.81 4.61 -12.55
C VAL A 110 -0.52 5.32 -12.16
N GLN A 111 -0.59 6.43 -11.41
CA GLN A 111 0.61 7.16 -10.95
C GLN A 111 1.51 6.30 -10.06
N LEU A 112 0.93 5.54 -9.12
CA LEU A 112 1.67 4.64 -8.23
C LEU A 112 2.29 3.46 -9.00
N THR A 113 1.60 2.93 -10.00
CA THR A 113 2.13 1.87 -10.86
C THR A 113 3.32 2.38 -11.67
N GLN A 114 3.22 3.59 -12.24
CA GLN A 114 4.33 4.22 -12.96
C GLN A 114 5.53 4.48 -12.04
N LEU A 115 5.30 5.00 -10.84
CA LEU A 115 6.36 5.17 -9.84
C LEU A 115 7.00 3.83 -9.47
N SER A 116 6.20 2.77 -9.29
CA SER A 116 6.70 1.42 -9.01
C SER A 116 7.60 0.91 -10.13
N THR A 117 7.22 1.12 -11.40
CA THR A 117 8.05 0.78 -12.56
C THR A 117 9.41 1.48 -12.51
N THR A 118 9.44 2.77 -12.18
CA THR A 118 10.69 3.54 -12.02
C THR A 118 11.54 2.99 -10.88
N LEU A 119 10.96 2.78 -9.71
CA LEU A 119 11.68 2.29 -8.52
C LEU A 119 12.23 0.87 -8.69
N LEU A 120 11.50 0.00 -9.40
CA LEU A 120 12.00 -1.33 -9.78
C LEU A 120 13.16 -1.24 -10.78
N GLY A 121 13.13 -0.26 -11.69
CA GLY A 121 14.27 0.06 -12.56
C GLY A 121 15.49 0.47 -11.74
N TRP A 122 15.33 1.41 -10.81
CA TRP A 122 16.40 1.86 -9.91
C TRP A 122 17.00 0.70 -9.11
N LEU A 123 16.17 -0.18 -8.57
CA LEU A 123 16.64 -1.35 -7.84
C LEU A 123 17.45 -2.28 -8.73
N GLN A 124 16.98 -2.53 -9.96
CA GLN A 124 17.69 -3.40 -10.89
C GLN A 124 19.05 -2.84 -11.30
N GLU A 125 19.16 -1.52 -11.49
CA GLU A 125 20.42 -0.84 -11.84
C GLU A 125 21.50 -1.03 -10.75
N GLU A 126 21.08 -1.11 -9.49
CA GLU A 126 21.97 -1.28 -8.33
C GLU A 126 22.19 -2.76 -7.95
N LEU A 127 21.59 -3.71 -8.68
CA LEU A 127 21.84 -5.12 -8.43
C LEU A 127 23.28 -5.50 -8.84
N PRO A 128 24.01 -6.25 -7.99
CA PRO A 128 25.22 -6.91 -8.42
C PRO A 128 24.96 -7.78 -9.66
N GLU A 129 25.91 -7.81 -10.60
CA GLU A 129 25.78 -8.55 -11.86
C GLU A 129 25.38 -10.02 -11.64
N SER A 130 25.94 -10.67 -10.60
CA SER A 130 25.63 -12.05 -10.23
C SER A 130 24.16 -12.28 -9.77
N ILE A 131 23.47 -11.23 -9.33
CA ILE A 131 22.05 -11.26 -8.98
C ILE A 131 21.21 -10.86 -10.19
N ALA A 132 21.60 -9.78 -10.89
CA ALA A 132 20.92 -9.33 -12.11
C ALA A 132 20.83 -10.45 -13.16
N ALA A 133 21.90 -11.25 -13.33
CA ALA A 133 21.93 -12.38 -14.26
C ALA A 133 20.96 -13.53 -13.91
N LYS A 134 20.38 -13.54 -12.70
CA LYS A 134 19.38 -14.55 -12.27
C LYS A 134 17.95 -14.09 -12.54
N LEU A 135 17.73 -12.83 -12.90
CA LEU A 135 16.41 -12.34 -13.25
C LEU A 135 15.95 -12.98 -14.55
N SER A 136 14.78 -13.61 -14.54
CA SER A 136 14.17 -14.19 -15.75
C SER A 136 13.68 -13.11 -16.73
N MET A 137 13.46 -11.90 -16.23
CA MET A 137 13.02 -10.71 -16.96
C MET A 137 13.32 -9.45 -16.13
N PRO A 138 13.26 -8.24 -16.71
CA PRO A 138 13.42 -7.01 -15.95
C PRO A 138 12.39 -6.88 -14.82
N LEU A 139 12.80 -6.36 -13.65
CA LEU A 139 11.92 -6.17 -12.49
C LEU A 139 10.71 -5.29 -12.83
N SER A 140 10.93 -4.21 -13.58
CA SER A 140 9.87 -3.31 -14.05
C SER A 140 8.84 -4.01 -14.94
N SER A 141 9.25 -5.02 -15.71
CA SER A 141 8.36 -5.81 -16.56
C SER A 141 7.54 -6.83 -15.77
N MET A 142 7.91 -7.19 -14.53
CA MET A 142 7.16 -8.16 -13.72
C MET A 142 5.79 -7.66 -13.29
N ILE A 143 5.61 -6.33 -13.24
CA ILE A 143 4.35 -5.69 -12.83
C ILE A 143 3.51 -5.22 -14.02
N GLU A 144 4.04 -5.27 -15.24
CA GLU A 144 3.37 -4.78 -16.44
C GLU A 144 2.14 -5.65 -16.77
N GLY A 145 0.96 -5.03 -16.78
CA GLY A 145 -0.29 -5.74 -17.04
C GLY A 145 -0.71 -6.76 -15.98
N SER A 146 -0.09 -6.74 -14.79
CA SER A 146 -0.46 -7.63 -13.69
C SER A 146 -1.90 -7.37 -13.25
N ASP A 147 -2.71 -8.43 -13.23
CA ASP A 147 -4.06 -8.44 -12.68
C ASP A 147 -4.06 -8.62 -11.15
N GLN A 148 -2.91 -8.89 -10.54
CA GLN A 148 -2.75 -9.10 -9.10
C GLN A 148 -2.29 -7.84 -8.34
N THR A 149 -1.86 -6.80 -9.04
CA THR A 149 -1.53 -5.51 -8.42
C THR A 149 -2.80 -4.90 -7.82
N MET A 150 -2.76 -4.67 -6.51
CA MET A 150 -3.90 -4.21 -5.71
C MET A 150 -3.59 -2.85 -5.10
N LEU A 151 -4.58 -1.96 -5.05
CA LEU A 151 -4.58 -0.82 -4.14
C LEU A 151 -5.50 -1.14 -2.96
N ARG A 152 -4.92 -1.25 -1.77
CA ARG A 152 -5.67 -1.47 -0.53
C ARG A 152 -5.91 -0.14 0.18
N ILE A 153 -7.18 0.25 0.31
CA ILE A 153 -7.59 1.45 1.03
C ILE A 153 -7.97 1.03 2.46
N LEU A 154 -7.20 1.46 3.45
CA LEU A 154 -7.39 1.12 4.86
C LEU A 154 -8.09 2.25 5.61
N HIS A 155 -9.10 1.89 6.40
CA HIS A 155 -9.72 2.79 7.37
C HIS A 155 -9.61 2.19 8.77
N TYR A 156 -9.07 2.99 9.68
CA TYR A 156 -8.99 2.66 11.10
C TYR A 156 -9.95 3.57 11.85
N PRO A 157 -11.12 3.06 12.27
CA PRO A 157 -12.08 3.83 13.04
C PRO A 157 -11.43 4.44 14.31
N PRO A 158 -11.96 5.58 14.80
CA PRO A 158 -11.54 6.14 16.08
C PRO A 158 -11.65 5.10 17.21
N LEU A 159 -10.70 5.15 18.14
CA LEU A 159 -10.76 4.34 19.35
C LEU A 159 -11.79 4.96 20.30
N SER A 160 -12.65 4.13 20.83
CA SER A 160 -13.71 4.41 21.81
C SER A 160 -13.20 4.50 23.26
N GLY A 161 -12.01 3.97 23.54
CA GLY A 161 -11.44 3.88 24.89
C GLY A 161 -11.78 2.58 25.62
N ASP A 162 -12.71 1.79 25.09
CA ASP A 162 -13.11 0.48 25.61
C ASP A 162 -12.38 -0.68 24.92
N GLU A 163 -11.29 -0.38 24.19
CA GLU A 163 -10.53 -1.40 23.48
C GLU A 163 -9.86 -2.38 24.45
N PRO A 164 -9.82 -3.69 24.11
CA PRO A 164 -9.11 -4.67 24.91
C PRO A 164 -7.63 -4.29 25.07
N ALA A 165 -7.11 -4.49 26.29
CA ALA A 165 -5.68 -4.33 26.55
C ALA A 165 -4.87 -5.22 25.60
N GLY A 166 -3.92 -4.62 24.87
CA GLY A 166 -3.10 -5.32 23.86
C GLY A 166 -3.71 -5.35 22.45
N ALA A 167 -4.82 -4.65 22.19
CA ALA A 167 -5.29 -4.44 20.82
C ALA A 167 -4.23 -3.73 19.98
N VAL A 168 -3.90 -4.31 18.83
CA VAL A 168 -2.98 -3.73 17.84
C VAL A 168 -3.79 -3.33 16.61
N ARG A 169 -3.46 -2.21 15.98
CA ARG A 169 -4.15 -1.77 14.74
C ARG A 169 -3.84 -2.69 13.55
N ALA A 170 -2.59 -3.14 13.46
CA ALA A 170 -2.14 -4.15 12.51
C ALA A 170 -1.01 -4.96 13.15
N ALA A 171 -1.12 -6.28 13.15
CA ALA A 171 -0.06 -7.14 13.65
C ALA A 171 1.18 -7.12 12.72
N ALA A 172 2.34 -7.47 13.27
CA ALA A 172 3.56 -7.64 12.50
C ALA A 172 3.37 -8.71 11.42
N HIS A 173 3.70 -8.37 10.18
CA HIS A 173 3.65 -9.26 9.02
C HIS A 173 4.72 -8.84 8.01
N GLU A 174 4.96 -9.73 7.05
CA GLU A 174 5.77 -9.48 5.86
C GLU A 174 4.84 -9.45 4.64
N ASP A 175 5.20 -8.64 3.66
CA ASP A 175 4.50 -8.57 2.38
C ASP A 175 5.02 -9.68 1.46
N ILE A 176 4.10 -10.40 0.79
CA ILE A 176 4.44 -11.52 -0.10
C ILE A 176 4.72 -11.07 -1.55
N ASN A 177 4.27 -9.86 -1.90
CA ASN A 177 4.40 -9.27 -3.24
C ASN A 177 5.81 -8.73 -3.52
N LEU A 178 6.03 -8.24 -4.74
CA LEU A 178 7.33 -7.77 -5.20
C LEU A 178 7.84 -6.55 -4.43
N ILE A 179 7.05 -5.46 -4.44
CA ILE A 179 7.25 -4.26 -3.61
C ILE A 179 5.90 -3.68 -3.20
N THR A 180 5.87 -2.94 -2.09
CA THR A 180 4.70 -2.22 -1.60
C THR A 180 5.02 -0.72 -1.53
N LEU A 181 4.15 0.09 -2.12
CA LEU A 181 4.18 1.54 -1.94
C LEU A 181 3.07 1.94 -0.98
N LEU A 182 3.45 2.67 0.07
CA LEU A 182 2.51 3.23 1.03
C LEU A 182 2.59 4.75 0.97
N VAL A 183 1.50 5.38 0.55
CA VAL A 183 1.35 6.84 0.68
C VAL A 183 1.33 7.17 2.18
N GLY A 184 2.08 8.20 2.58
CA GLY A 184 2.29 8.56 3.99
C GLY A 184 0.99 8.56 4.80
N ALA A 185 1.02 7.89 5.95
CA ALA A 185 -0.13 7.78 6.82
C ALA A 185 -0.50 9.15 7.41
N THR A 186 -1.80 9.44 7.50
CA THR A 186 -2.35 10.62 8.19
C THR A 186 -2.10 10.61 9.71
N SER A 187 -1.44 9.57 10.23
CA SER A 187 -1.12 9.39 11.65
C SER A 187 0.16 8.57 11.82
N SER A 188 0.95 8.89 12.84
CA SER A 188 2.14 8.12 13.24
C SER A 188 1.78 6.72 13.73
N GLY A 189 2.60 5.71 13.44
CA GLY A 189 2.36 4.35 13.94
C GLY A 189 3.10 3.24 13.21
N LEU A 190 3.66 3.50 12.03
CA LEU A 190 4.45 2.52 11.29
C LEU A 190 5.80 2.28 11.97
N GLN A 191 6.16 1.01 12.15
CA GLN A 191 7.44 0.57 12.73
C GLN A 191 8.03 -0.57 11.90
N VAL A 192 9.35 -0.62 11.82
CA VAL A 192 10.13 -1.67 11.15
C VAL A 192 11.02 -2.34 12.18
N LYS A 193 11.18 -3.67 12.10
CA LYS A 193 11.97 -4.48 13.02
C LYS A 193 13.44 -4.54 12.63
#